data_AF-A0A7Y5J2P4-F1
#
_entry.id   AF-A0A7Y5J2P4-F1
#
_cell.length_a   1.000
_cell.length_b   1.000
_cell.length_c   1.000
_cell.angle_alpha   90.00
_cell.angle_beta   90.00
_cell.angle_gamma   90.00
#
_symmetry.space_group_name_H-M   'P 1'
#
loop_
_entity.id
_entity.type
_entity.pdbx_description
1 polymer ?
#
loop_
_entity_poly.entity_id
_entity_poly.type
_entity_poly.pdbx_seq_one_letter_code
_entity_poly.pdbx_strand_id
1 'polypeptide(L)'
;MKKKVRLVLGSGGARGIAHIGVINMLERDGYEICEVAGCSMGAVVGGIYCAGYLEPYTEWLRTLTRKDVFTLMDFTFTTKGFLKGEKVLGKIMEMTGEQHIENLKIPFTAVATDMMTMEEVHFSKGNLFDALRASIAIPGVFTPVIENGTVLVDGGVLNPVPLNLVRRQEGDLV
;
A
#
# COMPACT_ATOMS: atom_id res chain seq x y z
N MET A 1 14.00 26.44 3.29
CA MET A 1 12.90 25.68 2.67
C MET A 1 13.20 24.20 2.84
N LYS A 2 12.21 23.36 3.18
CA LYS A 2 12.41 21.91 3.21
C LYS A 2 12.67 21.41 1.79
N LYS A 3 13.55 20.41 1.65
CA LYS A 3 13.80 19.77 0.36
C LYS A 3 12.65 18.79 0.07
N LYS A 4 12.05 18.88 -1.12
CA LYS A 4 10.96 18.01 -1.52
C LYS A 4 11.49 16.67 -2.02
N VAL A 5 10.80 15.60 -1.63
CA VAL A 5 11.10 14.21 -2.02
C VAL A 5 9.82 13.57 -2.54
N ARG A 6 9.91 12.86 -3.66
CA ARG A 6 8.84 11.96 -4.13
C ARG A 6 9.22 10.56 -3.75
N LEU A 7 8.36 9.90 -3.00
CA LEU A 7 8.71 8.64 -2.38
C LEU A 7 8.10 7.47 -3.17
N VAL A 8 8.95 6.54 -3.60
CA VAL A 8 8.52 5.32 -4.27
C VAL A 8 8.74 4.15 -3.33
N LEU A 9 7.65 3.49 -2.93
CA LEU A 9 7.67 2.37 -2.00
C LEU A 9 7.37 1.07 -2.74
N GLY A 10 8.40 0.24 -2.90
CA GLY A 10 8.26 -1.03 -3.60
C GLY A 10 7.52 -2.11 -2.81
N SER A 11 7.27 -3.24 -3.47
CA SER A 11 6.72 -4.45 -2.85
C SER A 11 7.67 -5.05 -1.80
N GLY A 12 7.21 -6.05 -1.04
CA GLY A 12 8.10 -6.73 -0.10
C GLY A 12 7.45 -7.62 0.95
N GLY A 13 6.12 -7.79 0.91
CA GLY A 13 5.38 -8.55 1.93
C GLY A 13 5.70 -8.04 3.34
N ALA A 14 5.95 -8.94 4.30
CA ALA A 14 6.28 -8.58 5.68
C ALA A 14 7.50 -7.65 5.82
N ARG A 15 8.47 -7.70 4.90
CA ARG A 15 9.65 -6.82 4.94
C ARG A 15 9.30 -5.36 4.64
N GLY A 16 8.16 -5.09 4.00
CA GLY A 16 7.74 -3.73 3.68
C GLY A 16 7.41 -2.87 4.90
N ILE A 17 7.32 -3.44 6.12
CA ILE A 17 7.27 -2.66 7.37
C ILE A 17 8.51 -1.76 7.51
N ALA A 18 9.64 -2.11 6.89
CA ALA A 18 10.84 -1.26 6.85
C ALA A 18 10.58 0.12 6.22
N HIS A 19 9.58 0.26 5.35
CA HIS A 19 9.19 1.55 4.75
C HIS A 19 8.80 2.60 5.79
N ILE A 20 8.25 2.18 6.94
CA ILE A 20 7.97 3.08 8.07
C ILE A 20 9.26 3.77 8.55
N GLY A 21 10.35 3.01 8.67
CA GLY A 21 11.65 3.54 9.06
C GLY A 21 12.22 4.54 8.05
N VAL A 22 12.03 4.27 6.75
CA VAL A 22 12.44 5.17 5.66
C VAL A 22 11.70 6.49 5.76
N ILE A 23 10.36 6.46 5.88
CA ILE A 23 9.53 7.66 6.00
C ILE A 23 9.95 8.49 7.22
N ASN A 24 10.06 7.83 8.39
CA ASN A 24 10.44 8.51 9.62
C ASN A 24 11.83 9.17 9.52
N MET A 25 12.79 8.53 8.85
CA MET A 25 14.12 9.10 8.66
C MET A 25 14.09 10.33 7.73
N LEU A 26 13.34 10.25 6.62
CA LEU A 26 13.19 11.38 5.70
C LEU A 26 12.58 12.61 6.41
N GLU A 27 11.50 12.41 7.16
CA GLU A 27 10.87 13.51 7.90
C GLU A 27 11.79 14.08 8.99
N ARG A 28 12.50 13.20 9.71
CA ARG A 28 13.47 13.59 10.75
C ARG A 28 14.62 14.43 10.17
N ASP A 29 15.10 14.09 8.99
CA ASP A 29 16.18 14.82 8.30
C ASP A 29 15.69 16.11 7.63
N GLY A 30 14.40 16.45 7.80
CA GLY A 30 13.82 17.70 7.34
C GLY A 30 13.38 17.69 5.88
N TYR A 31 13.28 16.51 5.26
CA TYR A 31 12.66 16.36 3.95
C TYR A 31 11.14 16.49 4.04
N GLU A 32 10.53 16.97 2.96
CA GLU A 32 9.08 17.05 2.78
C GLU A 32 8.68 16.04 1.70
N ILE A 33 7.99 14.97 2.10
CA ILE A 33 7.45 14.00 1.14
C ILE A 33 6.23 14.63 0.47
N CYS A 34 6.32 14.89 -0.82
CA CYS A 34 5.31 15.65 -1.57
C CYS A 34 4.44 14.80 -2.50
N GLU A 35 4.80 13.54 -2.73
CA GLU A 35 4.06 12.56 -3.54
C GLU A 35 4.53 11.16 -3.16
N VAL A 36 3.63 10.18 -3.16
CA VAL A 36 3.95 8.77 -2.87
C VAL A 36 3.36 7.86 -3.93
N ALA A 37 4.18 6.96 -4.49
CA ALA A 37 3.71 5.82 -5.27
C ALA A 37 4.09 4.53 -4.55
N GLY A 38 3.15 3.59 -4.41
CA GLY A 38 3.32 2.39 -3.62
C GLY A 38 2.85 1.12 -4.33
N CYS A 39 3.56 0.02 -4.09
CA CYS A 39 3.18 -1.32 -4.54
C CYS A 39 3.11 -2.29 -3.36
N SER A 40 2.04 -3.11 -3.26
CA SER A 40 1.90 -4.13 -2.22
C SER A 40 2.02 -3.53 -0.81
N MET A 41 2.92 -4.03 0.03
CA MET A 41 3.19 -3.44 1.34
C MET A 41 3.67 -1.98 1.26
N GLY A 42 4.32 -1.58 0.18
CA GLY A 42 4.63 -0.18 -0.10
C GLY A 42 3.38 0.67 -0.32
N ALA A 43 2.36 0.12 -0.97
CA ALA A 43 1.05 0.77 -1.09
C ALA A 43 0.38 0.89 0.29
N VAL A 44 0.40 -0.17 1.11
CA VAL A 44 -0.19 -0.15 2.45
C VAL A 44 0.46 0.90 3.34
N VAL A 45 1.78 0.86 3.50
CA VAL A 45 2.50 1.81 4.34
C VAL A 45 2.38 3.24 3.79
N GLY A 46 2.54 3.41 2.48
CA GLY A 46 2.44 4.71 1.81
C GLY A 46 1.05 5.32 1.91
N GLY A 47 -0.01 4.53 1.68
CA GLY A 47 -1.38 4.99 1.76
C GLY A 47 -1.78 5.41 3.18
N ILE A 48 -1.40 4.61 4.19
CA ILE A 48 -1.61 4.95 5.61
C ILE A 48 -0.85 6.22 6.01
N TYR A 49 0.38 6.38 5.52
CA TYR A 49 1.16 7.58 5.73
C TYR A 49 0.49 8.82 5.10
N CYS A 50 0.09 8.75 3.84
CA CYS A 50 -0.60 9.84 3.15
C CYS A 50 -1.96 10.18 3.79
N ALA A 51 -2.61 9.21 4.44
CA ALA A 51 -3.81 9.42 5.26
C ALA A 51 -3.51 10.08 6.63
N GLY A 52 -2.25 10.16 7.04
CA GLY A 52 -1.83 10.77 8.30
C GLY A 52 -1.88 9.84 9.51
N TYR A 53 -1.90 8.52 9.29
CA TYR A 53 -2.07 7.51 10.34
C TYR A 53 -0.85 6.59 10.52
N LEU A 54 0.33 6.98 10.04
CA LEU A 54 1.55 6.18 10.16
C LEU A 54 1.91 5.87 11.62
N GLU A 55 1.77 6.85 12.52
CA GLU A 55 2.10 6.69 13.94
C GLU A 55 1.13 5.71 14.66
N PRO A 56 -0.21 5.89 14.62
CA PRO A 56 -1.15 4.89 15.14
C PRO A 56 -0.94 3.48 14.58
N TYR A 57 -0.63 3.38 13.29
CA TYR A 57 -0.35 2.11 12.63
C TYR A 57 0.92 1.46 13.17
N THR A 58 1.97 2.24 13.37
CA THR A 58 3.25 1.79 13.95
C THR A 58 3.07 1.29 15.38
N GLU A 59 2.30 2.01 16.20
CA GLU A 59 2.00 1.60 17.57
C GLU A 59 1.22 0.29 17.60
N TRP A 60 0.21 0.14 16.76
CA TRP A 60 -0.52 -1.13 16.63
C TRP A 60 0.40 -2.28 16.24
N LEU A 61 1.26 -2.11 15.22
CA LEU A 61 2.21 -3.15 14.80
C LEU A 61 3.14 -3.59 15.95
N ARG A 62 3.57 -2.66 16.82
CA ARG A 62 4.42 -2.97 17.99
C ARG A 62 3.72 -3.82 19.04
N THR A 63 2.39 -3.77 19.10
CA THR A 63 1.59 -4.55 20.06
C THR A 63 1.25 -5.96 19.59
N LEU A 64 1.45 -6.27 18.30
CA LEU A 64 1.04 -7.55 17.73
C LEU A 64 1.81 -8.73 18.31
N THR A 65 1.08 -9.68 18.90
CA THR A 65 1.62 -10.98 19.30
C THR A 65 1.52 -11.99 18.14
N ARG A 66 2.21 -13.13 18.27
CA ARG A 66 2.06 -14.24 17.31
C ARG A 66 0.61 -14.71 17.16
N LYS A 67 -0.17 -14.67 18.25
CA LYS A 67 -1.59 -15.05 18.25
C LYS A 67 -2.44 -14.03 17.48
N ASP A 68 -2.13 -12.74 17.61
CA ASP A 68 -2.83 -11.69 16.89
C ASP A 68 -2.54 -11.79 15.39
N VAL A 69 -1.27 -11.97 15.01
CA VAL A 69 -0.88 -12.21 13.62
C VAL A 69 -1.63 -13.41 13.03
N PHE A 70 -1.71 -14.53 13.75
CA PHE A 70 -2.48 -15.69 13.30
C PHE A 70 -3.98 -15.39 13.17
N THR A 71 -4.54 -14.57 14.06
CA THR A 71 -5.96 -14.19 14.01
C THR A 71 -6.28 -13.30 12.80
N LEU A 72 -5.33 -12.45 12.42
CA LEU A 72 -5.40 -11.56 11.26
C LEU A 72 -5.22 -12.30 9.93
N MET A 73 -4.63 -13.51 9.94
CA MET A 73 -4.58 -14.39 8.79
C MET A 73 -5.96 -15.02 8.56
N ASP A 74 -6.74 -14.44 7.67
CA ASP A 74 -8.06 -14.91 7.25
C ASP A 74 -7.97 -16.02 6.21
N PHE A 75 -7.60 -17.21 6.69
CA PHE A 75 -7.41 -18.37 5.85
C PHE A 75 -8.66 -18.75 5.06
N THR A 76 -8.47 -19.08 3.78
CA THR A 76 -9.52 -19.56 2.88
C THR A 76 -9.02 -20.76 2.07
N PHE A 77 -9.86 -21.78 1.89
CA PHE A 77 -9.52 -23.02 1.18
C PHE A 77 -10.01 -22.96 -0.27
N THR A 78 -9.52 -21.98 -1.04
CA THR A 78 -9.82 -21.87 -2.47
C THR A 78 -8.56 -22.09 -3.30
N THR A 79 -8.70 -22.60 -4.52
CA THR A 79 -7.58 -22.80 -5.45
C THR A 79 -6.91 -21.50 -5.93
N LYS A 80 -7.43 -20.33 -5.54
CA LYS A 80 -6.99 -19.00 -5.99
C LYS A 80 -6.22 -18.20 -4.93
N GLY A 81 -5.98 -18.76 -3.74
CA GLY A 81 -5.24 -18.10 -2.66
C GLY A 81 -5.62 -18.65 -1.28
N PHE A 82 -4.74 -18.46 -0.30
CA PHE A 82 -4.90 -19.00 1.05
C PHE A 82 -5.30 -17.96 2.10
N LEU A 83 -5.19 -16.66 1.80
CA LEU A 83 -5.56 -15.55 2.68
C LEU A 83 -6.44 -14.55 1.93
N LYS A 84 -7.40 -13.91 2.61
CA LYS A 84 -8.21 -12.86 1.98
C LYS A 84 -7.64 -11.46 2.19
N GLY A 85 -6.89 -11.21 3.27
CA GLY A 85 -6.36 -9.90 3.63
C GLY A 85 -7.39 -8.90 4.17
N GLU A 86 -8.67 -9.30 4.27
CA GLU A 86 -9.79 -8.49 4.73
C GLU A 86 -9.65 -8.13 6.21
N LYS A 87 -9.18 -9.05 7.05
CA LYS A 87 -9.02 -8.78 8.49
C LYS A 87 -7.96 -7.74 8.81
N VAL A 88 -6.82 -7.81 8.12
CA VAL A 88 -5.73 -6.83 8.29
C VAL A 88 -6.18 -5.46 7.82
N LEU A 89 -6.79 -5.37 6.64
CA LEU A 89 -7.31 -4.11 6.12
C LEU A 89 -8.47 -3.58 6.95
N GLY A 90 -9.32 -4.44 7.49
CA GLY A 90 -10.37 -4.08 8.43
C GLY A 90 -9.84 -3.43 9.70
N LYS A 91 -8.74 -3.97 10.28
CA LYS A 91 -8.08 -3.32 11.41
C LYS A 91 -7.47 -1.97 11.10
N ILE A 92 -6.94 -1.80 9.89
CA ILE A 92 -6.44 -0.50 9.43
C ILE A 92 -7.63 0.47 9.25
N MET A 93 -8.73 0.03 8.63
CA MET A 93 -9.94 0.84 8.44
C MET A 93 -10.60 1.24 9.76
N GLU A 94 -10.65 0.35 10.76
CA GLU A 94 -11.12 0.68 12.12
C GLU A 94 -10.30 1.82 12.75
N MET A 95 -9.01 1.91 12.44
CA MET A 95 -8.09 2.92 12.98
C MET A 95 -8.16 4.24 12.23
N THR A 96 -8.22 4.21 10.89
CA THR A 96 -8.14 5.41 10.06
C THR A 96 -9.51 5.98 9.68
N GLY A 97 -10.58 5.21 9.87
CA GLY A 97 -11.87 5.44 9.25
C GLY A 97 -11.83 5.23 7.73
N GLU A 98 -12.94 5.55 7.08
CA GLU A 98 -13.04 5.54 5.62
C GLU A 98 -12.20 6.67 5.02
N GLN A 99 -11.41 6.34 4.01
CA GLN A 99 -10.47 7.26 3.36
C GLN A 99 -10.63 7.17 1.84
N HIS A 100 -10.55 8.34 1.19
CA HIS A 100 -10.57 8.48 -0.26
C HIS A 100 -9.24 9.06 -0.74
N ILE A 101 -8.65 8.45 -1.77
CA ILE A 101 -7.28 8.77 -2.23
C ILE A 101 -7.16 10.24 -2.66
N GLU A 102 -8.18 10.77 -3.34
CA GLU A 102 -8.24 12.15 -3.81
C GLU A 102 -8.28 13.19 -2.68
N ASN A 103 -8.63 12.77 -1.45
CA ASN A 103 -8.75 13.64 -0.29
C ASN A 103 -7.53 13.57 0.65
N LEU A 104 -6.53 12.75 0.32
CA LEU A 104 -5.33 12.60 1.13
C LEU A 104 -4.48 13.87 1.11
N LYS A 105 -3.75 14.13 2.20
CA LYS A 105 -2.90 15.33 2.33
C LYS A 105 -1.72 15.32 1.35
N ILE A 106 -1.25 14.13 1.02
CA ILE A 106 -0.13 13.89 0.11
C ILE A 106 -0.69 13.07 -1.07
N PRO A 107 -0.47 13.51 -2.33
CA PRO A 107 -0.84 12.74 -3.50
C PRO A 107 -0.30 11.30 -3.42
N PHE A 108 -1.18 10.33 -3.65
CA PHE A 108 -0.87 8.92 -3.51
C PHE A 108 -1.35 8.14 -4.74
N THR A 109 -0.53 7.19 -5.20
CA THR A 109 -0.92 6.19 -6.19
C THR A 109 -0.55 4.79 -5.71
N ALA A 110 -1.52 3.89 -5.64
CA ALA A 110 -1.26 2.45 -5.49
C ALA A 110 -1.27 1.77 -6.86
N VAL A 111 -0.40 0.78 -7.06
CA VAL A 111 -0.37 -0.05 -8.27
C VAL A 111 -0.87 -1.47 -8.01
N ALA A 112 -1.71 -1.97 -8.90
CA ALA A 112 -2.07 -3.38 -9.01
C ALA A 112 -1.85 -3.85 -10.46
N THR A 113 -2.08 -5.13 -10.71
CA THR A 113 -2.01 -5.73 -12.04
C THR A 113 -3.35 -6.35 -12.39
N ASP A 114 -3.90 -6.03 -13.56
CA ASP A 114 -5.03 -6.80 -14.13
C ASP A 114 -4.48 -8.00 -14.88
N MET A 115 -4.76 -9.20 -14.37
CA MET A 115 -4.31 -10.46 -14.95
C MET A 115 -4.98 -10.79 -16.28
N MET A 116 -6.14 -10.19 -16.57
CA MET A 116 -6.87 -10.47 -17.82
C MET A 116 -6.26 -9.71 -18.99
N THR A 117 -5.87 -8.46 -18.76
CA THR A 117 -5.28 -7.58 -19.78
C THR A 117 -3.76 -7.57 -19.75
N MET A 118 -3.14 -8.06 -18.67
CA MET A 118 -1.70 -7.96 -18.41
C MET A 118 -1.21 -6.50 -18.34
N GLU A 119 -2.05 -5.60 -17.81
CA GLU A 119 -1.76 -4.18 -17.68
C GLU A 119 -1.70 -3.74 -16.21
N GLU A 120 -0.98 -2.64 -15.96
CA GLU A 120 -0.98 -1.99 -14.65
C GLU A 120 -2.30 -1.25 -14.42
N VAL A 121 -2.84 -1.36 -13.21
CA VAL A 121 -3.96 -0.56 -12.75
C VAL A 121 -3.46 0.41 -11.68
N HIS A 122 -3.69 1.71 -11.91
CA HIS A 122 -3.22 2.79 -11.04
C HIS A 122 -4.38 3.40 -10.27
N PHE A 123 -4.34 3.28 -8.95
CA PHE A 123 -5.33 3.86 -8.06
C PHE A 123 -4.83 5.18 -7.51
N SER A 124 -5.28 6.28 -8.10
CA SER A 124 -5.03 7.66 -7.64
C SER A 124 -6.31 8.39 -7.17
N LYS A 125 -7.45 7.68 -7.16
CA LYS A 125 -8.77 8.15 -6.71
C LYS A 125 -9.63 6.96 -6.26
N GLY A 126 -10.69 7.24 -5.52
CA GLY A 126 -11.61 6.25 -4.98
C GLY A 126 -11.26 5.83 -3.55
N ASN A 127 -11.91 4.78 -3.07
CA ASN A 127 -11.69 4.25 -1.72
C ASN A 127 -10.26 3.71 -1.57
N LEU A 128 -9.57 4.17 -0.53
CA LEU A 128 -8.18 3.77 -0.26
C LEU A 128 -8.07 2.27 0.00
N PHE A 129 -9.00 1.69 0.75
CA PHE A 129 -8.93 0.28 1.16
C PHE A 129 -9.12 -0.67 -0.01
N ASP A 130 -9.97 -0.32 -0.96
CA ASP A 130 -10.15 -1.09 -2.19
C ASP A 130 -8.86 -1.11 -3.01
N ALA A 131 -8.22 0.06 -3.15
CA ALA A 131 -6.93 0.19 -3.83
C ALA A 131 -5.81 -0.62 -3.13
N LEU A 132 -5.74 -0.54 -1.80
CA LEU A 132 -4.78 -1.33 -1.01
C LEU A 132 -5.06 -2.83 -1.15
N ARG A 133 -6.34 -3.23 -1.09
CA ARG A 133 -6.78 -4.64 -1.22
C ARG A 133 -6.40 -5.23 -2.57
N ALA A 134 -6.56 -4.47 -3.65
CA ALA A 134 -6.10 -4.85 -4.97
C ALA A 134 -4.56 -4.96 -5.02
N SER A 135 -3.85 -3.95 -4.48
CA SER A 135 -2.39 -3.88 -4.54
C SER A 135 -1.67 -4.97 -3.75
N ILE A 136 -2.28 -5.57 -2.70
CA ILE A 136 -1.70 -6.67 -1.91
C ILE A 136 -2.18 -8.08 -2.30
N ALA A 137 -2.91 -8.22 -3.40
CA ALA A 137 -3.50 -9.49 -3.84
C ALA A 137 -2.44 -10.44 -4.45
N ILE A 138 -1.44 -10.83 -3.65
CA ILE A 138 -0.27 -11.63 -4.07
C ILE A 138 -0.72 -13.00 -4.56
N PRO A 139 -0.48 -13.37 -5.84
CA PRO A 139 -0.85 -14.67 -6.37
C PRO A 139 -0.31 -15.83 -5.52
N GLY A 140 -1.20 -16.77 -5.18
CA GLY A 140 -0.86 -17.92 -4.35
C GLY A 140 -0.76 -17.64 -2.84
N VAL A 141 -0.82 -16.38 -2.41
CA VAL A 141 -0.87 -15.99 -0.99
C VAL A 141 -2.21 -15.36 -0.66
N PHE A 142 -2.53 -14.22 -1.27
CA PHE A 142 -3.80 -13.52 -1.12
C PHE A 142 -4.72 -13.79 -2.31
N THR A 143 -6.03 -13.88 -2.06
CA THR A 143 -7.00 -14.07 -3.14
C THR A 143 -7.06 -12.84 -4.06
N PRO A 144 -7.24 -13.02 -5.38
CA PRO A 144 -7.43 -11.91 -6.31
C PRO A 144 -8.70 -11.12 -5.97
N VAL A 145 -8.72 -9.84 -6.34
CA VAL A 145 -9.95 -9.04 -6.34
C VAL A 145 -10.61 -9.19 -7.70
N ILE A 146 -11.88 -9.61 -7.71
CA ILE A 146 -12.64 -9.85 -8.95
C ILE A 146 -13.79 -8.87 -8.97
N GLU A 147 -13.81 -7.97 -9.95
CA GLU A 147 -14.85 -6.96 -10.11
C GLU A 147 -15.09 -6.70 -11.60
N ASN A 148 -16.35 -6.73 -12.04
CA ASN A 148 -16.77 -6.40 -13.41
C ASN A 148 -15.96 -7.08 -14.54
N GLY A 149 -15.49 -8.31 -14.31
CA GLY A 149 -14.69 -9.08 -15.29
C GLY A 149 -13.17 -8.83 -15.23
N THR A 150 -12.73 -7.88 -14.41
CA THR A 150 -11.32 -7.62 -14.08
C THR A 150 -10.85 -8.59 -13.00
N VAL A 151 -9.60 -9.06 -13.11
CA VAL A 151 -8.96 -9.90 -12.08
C VAL A 151 -7.69 -9.21 -11.60
N LEU A 152 -7.80 -8.51 -10.48
CA LEU A 152 -6.70 -7.73 -9.92
C LEU A 152 -5.86 -8.58 -8.97
N VAL A 153 -4.54 -8.51 -9.18
CA VAL A 153 -3.51 -9.10 -8.33
C VAL A 153 -2.50 -8.03 -7.92
N ASP A 154 -1.60 -8.40 -7.01
CA ASP A 154 -0.52 -7.55 -6.52
C ASP A 154 0.26 -6.90 -7.67
N GLY A 155 0.48 -5.59 -7.58
CA GLY A 155 1.16 -4.83 -8.62
C GLY A 155 2.61 -5.25 -8.83
N GLY A 156 3.21 -5.98 -7.89
CA GLY A 156 4.56 -6.51 -7.97
C GLY A 156 4.73 -7.56 -9.07
N VAL A 157 3.63 -8.05 -9.66
CA VAL A 157 3.66 -8.88 -10.87
C VAL A 157 4.23 -8.13 -12.07
N LEU A 158 3.89 -6.84 -12.24
CA LEU A 158 4.37 -6.03 -13.36
C LEU A 158 5.30 -4.89 -12.94
N ASN A 159 5.02 -4.24 -11.82
CA ASN A 159 5.70 -3.01 -11.39
C ASN A 159 6.00 -3.01 -9.87
N PRO A 160 7.00 -3.80 -9.42
CA PRO A 160 7.33 -3.92 -8.01
C PRO A 160 7.96 -2.67 -7.40
N VAL A 161 8.40 -1.70 -8.21
CA VAL A 161 8.93 -0.40 -7.78
C VAL A 161 8.39 0.67 -8.73
N PRO A 162 7.23 1.29 -8.43
CA PRO A 162 6.46 2.12 -9.37
C PRO A 162 7.04 3.53 -9.60
N LEU A 163 8.30 3.59 -10.05
CA LEU A 163 9.06 4.82 -10.26
C LEU A 163 8.46 5.73 -11.33
N ASN A 164 7.79 5.13 -12.32
CA ASN A 164 7.09 5.81 -13.40
C ASN A 164 5.82 6.53 -12.96
N LEU A 165 5.32 6.28 -11.73
CA LEU A 165 4.05 6.83 -11.26
C LEU A 165 4.18 8.13 -10.45
N VAL A 166 5.42 8.57 -10.17
CA VAL A 166 5.68 9.87 -9.55
C VAL A 166 6.02 10.93 -10.59
N ARG A 167 5.52 12.16 -10.41
CA ARG A 167 5.69 13.27 -11.36
C ARG A 167 7.00 14.01 -11.14
N ARG A 168 8.10 13.54 -11.74
CA ARG A 168 9.41 14.20 -11.64
C ARG A 168 9.36 15.65 -12.14
N GLN A 169 9.86 16.58 -11.32
CA GLN A 169 10.19 17.95 -11.70
C GLN A 169 11.71 18.17 -11.51
N GLU A 170 12.22 19.21 -12.16
CA GLU A 170 13.63 19.57 -12.07
C GLU A 170 14.00 19.96 -10.63
N GLY A 171 15.02 19.31 -10.07
CA GLY A 171 15.48 19.52 -8.69
C GLY A 171 14.84 18.61 -7.63
N ASP A 172 13.92 17.74 -8.00
CA ASP A 172 13.34 16.75 -7.08
C ASP A 172 14.31 15.60 -6.77
N LEU A 173 14.23 15.11 -5.54
CA LEU A 173 14.80 13.83 -5.14
C LEU A 173 13.72 12.75 -5.24
N VAL A 174 14.09 11.59 -5.79
CA VAL A 174 13.24 10.39 -5.91
C VAL A 174 13.99 9.18 -5.40
#